data_AF-E3N9N7-F1
#
_entry.id   AF-E3N9N7-F1
#
_cell.length_a   1.000
_cell.length_b   1.000
_cell.length_c   1.000
_cell.angle_alpha   90.00
_cell.angle_beta   90.00
_cell.angle_gamma   90.00
#
_symmetry.space_group_name_H-M   'P 1'
#
loop_
_entity.id
_entity.type
_entity.pdbx_description
1 polymer ?
#
loop_
_entity_poly.entity_id
_entity_poly.type
_entity_poly.pdbx_seq_one_letter_code
_entity_poly.pdbx_strand_id
1 'polypeptide(L)'
;MSNVEVESWFSKCQVVCPEELGKEILLEIAKLEEEMASHEPFTAHKHKTLTKFYETNPTPDYDQREIIRKSVEMTNAEVDLWFFMCRKMGPDAVWQEFEKEAEIEKEKDQKEQLETMLQSNSKNKLEEQVENGKKENEELRKIIAQQAEELKESKNLIAEKNAEIKSLIKNSVKDQVNGQQVQAANLTTMANIQQSIPARLLNVEKELAQVSSKLEEAELKKENERLKEQKKELEAMLQSKRKLEKQLENAKKENEELSKNHAQQAAELTESKNLIAEKNAEIQNLIKNSAKNDQAEVKIASKAAEIQQLKSWITNLTTMSHVQSDPVRLLNMENEMARVSLQLNAFEEAELKKEIQRLKDQKEDLETMLQTKKKLEEQVKEAYKMIAELGLYLKEVNDKVETMTQRNQEQYAEIEEQVKNGKKEKKLSKIIAQQAAGLKVSKNILAGIQNLTSIQNNVKNAVIALQDPLAKLVNEITL
;
A
#
# COMPACT_ATOMS: atom_id res chain seq x y z
N MET A 1 -166.82 -47.84 -37.91
CA MET A 1 -167.75 -47.38 -36.85
C MET A 1 -169.13 -47.22 -37.46
N SER A 2 -170.13 -47.83 -36.84
CA SER A 2 -171.52 -47.72 -37.26
C SER A 2 -172.11 -46.35 -36.86
N ASN A 3 -173.17 -45.87 -37.53
CA ASN A 3 -173.80 -44.58 -37.22
C ASN A 3 -174.22 -44.44 -35.73
N VAL A 4 -174.49 -45.56 -35.05
CA VAL A 4 -174.84 -45.59 -33.61
C VAL A 4 -173.64 -45.27 -32.71
N GLU A 5 -172.43 -45.73 -33.08
CA GLU A 5 -171.20 -45.46 -32.31
C GLU A 5 -170.74 -44.02 -32.47
N VAL A 6 -170.97 -43.44 -33.66
CA VAL A 6 -170.62 -42.03 -33.93
C VAL A 6 -171.57 -41.09 -33.17
N GLU A 7 -172.88 -41.36 -33.14
CA GLU A 7 -173.85 -40.55 -32.37
C GLU A 7 -173.65 -40.66 -30.85
N SER A 8 -173.27 -41.84 -30.34
CA SER A 8 -172.90 -42.04 -28.93
C SER A 8 -171.63 -41.28 -28.56
N TRP A 9 -170.61 -41.29 -29.44
CA TRP A 9 -169.38 -40.52 -29.26
C TRP A 9 -169.64 -39.00 -29.33
N PHE A 10 -170.45 -38.54 -30.29
CA PHE A 10 -170.85 -37.13 -30.38
C PHE A 10 -171.67 -36.67 -29.15
N SER A 11 -172.53 -37.54 -28.61
CA SER A 11 -173.28 -37.26 -27.37
C SER A 11 -172.36 -37.17 -26.16
N LYS A 12 -171.34 -38.04 -26.04
CA LYS A 12 -170.33 -37.95 -24.97
C LYS A 12 -169.48 -36.68 -25.09
N CYS A 13 -169.10 -36.29 -26.30
CA CYS A 13 -168.33 -35.07 -26.55
C CYS A 13 -169.11 -33.78 -26.25
N GLN A 14 -170.45 -33.80 -26.16
CA GLN A 14 -171.24 -32.65 -25.72
C GLN A 14 -171.28 -32.46 -24.20
N VAL A 15 -171.07 -33.53 -23.42
CA VAL A 15 -171.21 -33.51 -21.96
C VAL A 15 -169.85 -33.41 -21.24
N VAL A 16 -168.77 -33.86 -21.88
CA VAL A 16 -167.43 -33.91 -21.29
C VAL A 16 -166.46 -33.02 -22.08
N CYS A 17 -165.67 -32.20 -21.38
CA CYS A 17 -164.68 -31.32 -21.99
C CYS A 17 -163.63 -32.14 -22.77
N PRO A 18 -163.21 -31.73 -23.99
CA PRO A 18 -162.24 -32.46 -24.82
C PRO A 18 -160.94 -32.88 -24.11
N GLU A 19 -160.51 -32.14 -23.08
CA GLU A 19 -159.26 -32.40 -22.35
C GLU A 19 -159.32 -33.63 -21.43
N GLU A 20 -160.49 -33.97 -20.88
CA GLU A 20 -160.65 -35.20 -20.11
C GLU A 20 -160.72 -36.42 -21.04
N LEU A 21 -161.36 -36.27 -22.21
CA LEU A 21 -161.39 -37.31 -23.24
C LEU A 21 -159.97 -37.61 -23.77
N GLY A 22 -159.13 -36.58 -23.92
CA GLY A 22 -157.74 -36.74 -24.34
C GLY A 22 -156.88 -37.53 -23.36
N LYS A 23 -157.10 -37.39 -22.05
CA LYS A 23 -156.38 -38.17 -21.03
C LYS A 23 -156.79 -39.64 -21.02
N GLU A 24 -158.06 -39.95 -21.25
CA GLU A 24 -158.56 -41.32 -21.32
C GLU A 24 -157.98 -42.05 -22.55
N ILE A 25 -157.91 -41.37 -23.70
CA ILE A 25 -157.28 -41.91 -24.91
C ILE A 25 -155.78 -42.16 -24.71
N LEU A 26 -155.06 -41.24 -24.07
CA LEU A 26 -153.62 -41.40 -23.80
C LEU A 26 -153.33 -42.56 -22.85
N LEU A 27 -154.21 -42.82 -21.86
CA LEU A 27 -154.04 -43.95 -20.95
C LEU A 27 -154.26 -45.29 -21.67
N GLU A 28 -155.22 -45.35 -22.60
CA GLU A 28 -155.49 -46.54 -23.40
C GLU A 28 -154.37 -46.82 -24.42
N ILE A 29 -153.74 -45.77 -24.97
CA ILE A 29 -152.55 -45.88 -25.82
C ILE A 29 -151.36 -46.44 -25.04
N ALA A 30 -151.08 -45.95 -23.83
CA ALA A 30 -149.96 -46.44 -23.00
C ALA A 30 -150.13 -47.92 -22.62
N LYS A 31 -151.37 -48.37 -22.40
CA LYS A 31 -151.68 -49.78 -22.16
C LYS A 31 -151.42 -50.67 -23.39
N LEU A 32 -151.78 -50.18 -24.58
CA LEU A 32 -151.49 -50.87 -25.84
C LEU A 32 -149.98 -50.94 -26.13
N GLU A 33 -149.21 -49.90 -25.78
CA GLU A 33 -147.75 -49.88 -25.94
C GLU A 33 -147.04 -50.89 -25.01
N GLU A 34 -147.52 -51.06 -23.77
CA GLU A 34 -146.96 -52.04 -22.83
C GLU A 34 -147.29 -53.49 -23.22
N GLU A 35 -148.48 -53.75 -23.79
CA GLU A 35 -148.80 -55.07 -24.38
C GLU A 35 -147.92 -55.38 -25.61
N MET A 36 -147.60 -54.38 -26.44
CA MET A 36 -146.74 -54.53 -27.62
C MET A 36 -145.26 -54.81 -27.28
N ALA A 37 -144.76 -54.41 -26.10
CA ALA A 37 -143.35 -54.58 -25.70
C ALA A 37 -142.99 -56.01 -25.24
N SER A 38 -143.96 -56.92 -25.13
CA SER A 38 -143.75 -58.32 -24.77
C SER A 38 -143.70 -59.28 -25.96
N HIS A 39 -143.71 -58.76 -27.18
CA HIS A 39 -143.80 -59.58 -28.38
C HIS A 39 -142.47 -60.27 -28.73
N GLU A 40 -142.58 -61.58 -28.90
CA GLU A 40 -141.51 -62.45 -29.38
C GLU A 40 -141.00 -61.96 -30.75
N PRO A 41 -139.67 -61.91 -30.99
CA PRO A 41 -139.08 -61.26 -32.16
C PRO A 41 -139.69 -61.75 -33.48
N PHE A 42 -139.96 -60.81 -34.40
CA PHE A 42 -140.51 -61.09 -35.72
C PHE A 42 -139.52 -61.94 -36.53
N THR A 43 -139.71 -63.26 -36.53
CA THR A 43 -138.74 -64.19 -37.12
C THR A 43 -138.91 -64.32 -38.63
N ALA A 44 -137.83 -64.73 -39.31
CA ALA A 44 -137.85 -65.03 -40.74
C ALA A 44 -138.90 -66.08 -41.11
N HIS A 45 -139.21 -66.98 -40.16
CA HIS A 45 -140.26 -68.00 -40.33
C HIS A 45 -141.66 -67.37 -40.38
N LYS A 46 -141.99 -66.47 -39.44
CA LYS A 46 -143.28 -65.76 -39.38
C LYS A 46 -143.47 -64.92 -40.64
N HIS A 47 -142.44 -64.18 -41.06
CA HIS A 47 -142.44 -63.40 -42.30
C HIS A 47 -142.75 -64.27 -43.53
N LYS A 48 -142.02 -65.37 -43.71
CA LYS A 48 -142.18 -66.25 -44.87
C LYS A 48 -143.57 -66.89 -44.94
N THR A 49 -144.15 -67.25 -43.80
CA THR A 49 -145.49 -67.84 -43.74
C THR A 49 -146.56 -66.80 -44.09
N LEU A 50 -146.45 -65.56 -43.59
CA LEU A 50 -147.34 -64.46 -43.94
C LEU A 50 -147.28 -64.10 -45.43
N THR A 51 -146.09 -64.10 -46.03
CA THR A 51 -145.90 -63.84 -47.47
C THR A 51 -146.68 -64.82 -48.34
N LYS A 52 -146.71 -66.11 -47.98
CA LYS A 52 -147.51 -67.10 -48.71
C LYS A 52 -149.01 -66.81 -48.68
N PHE A 53 -149.53 -66.38 -47.53
CA PHE A 53 -150.93 -65.98 -47.40
C PHE A 53 -151.22 -64.72 -48.21
N TYR A 54 -150.31 -63.75 -48.19
CA TYR A 54 -150.41 -62.52 -48.96
C TYR A 54 -150.46 -62.76 -50.47
N GLU A 55 -149.61 -63.66 -51.00
CA GLU A 55 -149.62 -64.03 -52.41
C GLU A 55 -150.93 -64.71 -52.85
N THR A 56 -151.58 -65.42 -51.94
CA THR A 56 -152.84 -66.13 -52.21
C THR A 56 -154.05 -65.18 -52.15
N ASN A 57 -154.10 -64.34 -51.12
CA ASN A 57 -155.11 -63.30 -50.96
C ASN A 57 -154.51 -62.08 -50.23
N PRO A 58 -154.20 -60.97 -50.93
CA PRO A 58 -153.66 -59.76 -50.31
C PRO A 58 -154.63 -59.02 -49.38
N THR A 59 -155.92 -59.32 -49.49
CA THR A 59 -157.01 -58.72 -48.71
C THR A 59 -157.86 -59.82 -48.06
N PRO A 60 -157.30 -60.52 -47.05
CA PRO A 60 -158.05 -61.53 -46.33
C PRO A 60 -159.24 -60.90 -45.62
N ASP A 61 -160.38 -61.58 -45.64
CA ASP A 61 -161.51 -61.22 -44.81
C ASP A 61 -161.22 -61.50 -43.32
N TYR A 62 -162.19 -61.21 -42.45
CA TYR A 62 -162.00 -61.33 -41.02
C TYR A 62 -161.73 -62.79 -40.58
N ASP A 63 -162.45 -63.76 -41.13
CA ASP A 63 -162.29 -65.17 -40.77
C ASP A 63 -160.93 -65.71 -41.25
N GLN A 64 -160.49 -65.28 -42.44
CA GLN A 64 -159.17 -65.60 -42.98
C GLN A 64 -158.05 -65.01 -42.13
N ARG A 65 -158.19 -63.78 -41.63
CA ARG A 65 -157.19 -63.17 -40.75
C ARG A 65 -157.02 -63.93 -39.44
N GLU A 66 -158.12 -64.37 -38.84
CA GLU A 66 -158.06 -65.13 -37.59
C GLU A 66 -157.34 -66.48 -37.78
N ILE A 67 -157.49 -67.11 -38.95
CA ILE A 67 -156.74 -68.32 -39.31
C ILE A 67 -155.26 -68.01 -39.49
N ILE A 68 -154.93 -66.97 -40.26
CA ILE A 68 -153.54 -66.57 -40.54
C ILE A 68 -152.82 -66.26 -39.22
N ARG A 69 -153.44 -65.46 -38.36
CA ARG A 69 -152.91 -65.07 -37.07
C ARG A 69 -152.53 -66.27 -36.21
N LYS A 70 -153.42 -67.26 -36.09
CA LYS A 70 -153.13 -68.49 -35.35
C LYS A 70 -151.95 -69.26 -35.94
N SER A 71 -151.79 -69.23 -37.26
CA SER A 71 -150.72 -69.97 -37.94
C SER A 71 -149.32 -69.37 -37.77
N VAL A 72 -149.22 -68.07 -37.50
CA VAL A 72 -147.93 -67.39 -37.27
C VAL A 72 -147.75 -66.90 -35.83
N GLU A 73 -148.68 -67.28 -34.96
CA GLU A 73 -148.70 -66.94 -33.53
C GLU A 73 -148.50 -65.43 -33.30
N MET A 74 -149.28 -64.64 -34.03
CA MET A 74 -149.30 -63.18 -33.91
C MET A 74 -150.62 -62.70 -33.32
N THR A 75 -150.75 -61.40 -33.07
CA THR A 75 -152.03 -60.73 -32.80
C THR A 75 -152.70 -60.33 -34.11
N ASN A 76 -154.01 -60.10 -34.10
CA ASN A 76 -154.73 -59.68 -35.31
C ASN A 76 -154.21 -58.33 -35.79
N ALA A 77 -153.87 -57.45 -34.84
CA ALA A 77 -153.28 -56.14 -35.12
C ALA A 77 -151.94 -56.26 -35.84
N GLU A 78 -151.04 -57.15 -35.40
CA GLU A 78 -149.74 -57.34 -36.06
C GLU A 78 -149.89 -57.96 -37.45
N VAL A 79 -150.81 -58.91 -37.63
CA VAL A 79 -151.09 -59.47 -38.96
C VAL A 79 -151.67 -58.41 -39.89
N ASP A 80 -152.64 -57.61 -39.42
CA ASP A 80 -153.22 -56.52 -40.20
C ASP A 80 -152.19 -55.46 -40.57
N LEU A 81 -151.34 -55.08 -39.61
CA LEU A 81 -150.25 -54.14 -39.84
C LEU A 81 -149.25 -54.69 -40.85
N TRP A 82 -148.86 -55.96 -40.72
CA TRP A 82 -147.94 -56.58 -41.65
C TRP A 82 -148.52 -56.65 -43.07
N PHE A 83 -149.78 -57.06 -43.23
CA PHE A 83 -150.46 -57.07 -44.53
C PHE A 83 -150.61 -55.66 -45.10
N PHE A 84 -150.92 -54.68 -44.25
CA PHE A 84 -150.99 -53.27 -44.64
C PHE A 84 -149.64 -52.77 -45.16
N MET A 85 -148.56 -53.05 -44.43
CA MET A 85 -147.20 -52.69 -44.82
C MET A 85 -146.82 -53.38 -46.13
N CYS A 86 -147.12 -54.67 -46.28
CA CYS A 86 -146.87 -55.40 -47.53
C CYS A 86 -147.63 -54.83 -48.73
N ARG A 87 -148.87 -54.35 -48.55
CA ARG A 87 -149.59 -53.64 -49.62
C ARG A 87 -148.93 -52.33 -50.02
N LYS A 88 -148.24 -51.68 -49.08
CA LYS A 88 -147.62 -50.38 -49.30
C LYS A 88 -146.24 -50.47 -49.94
N MET A 89 -145.40 -51.40 -49.48
CA MET A 89 -143.99 -51.47 -49.89
C MET A 89 -143.54 -52.84 -50.38
N GLY A 90 -144.42 -53.84 -50.37
CA GLY A 90 -144.09 -55.22 -50.71
C GLY A 90 -143.46 -55.97 -49.52
N PRO A 91 -143.62 -57.31 -49.46
CA PRO A 91 -143.15 -58.13 -48.33
C PRO A 91 -141.62 -58.06 -48.13
N ASP A 92 -140.83 -58.11 -49.20
CA ASP A 92 -139.35 -58.10 -49.09
C ASP A 92 -138.82 -56.80 -48.48
N ALA A 93 -139.44 -55.66 -48.80
CA ALA A 93 -139.06 -54.37 -48.24
C ALA A 93 -139.39 -54.27 -46.75
N VAL A 94 -140.51 -54.89 -46.32
CA VAL A 94 -140.87 -54.97 -44.90
C VAL A 94 -139.82 -55.77 -44.12
N TRP A 95 -139.30 -56.87 -44.67
CA TRP A 95 -138.27 -57.68 -44.00
C TRP A 95 -136.94 -56.91 -43.80
N GLN A 96 -136.52 -56.13 -44.79
CA GLN A 96 -135.26 -55.36 -44.71
C GLN A 96 -135.29 -54.23 -43.67
N GLU A 97 -136.45 -53.68 -43.32
CA GLU A 97 -136.51 -52.69 -42.23
C GLU A 97 -136.26 -53.33 -40.87
N PHE A 98 -136.81 -54.52 -40.62
CA PHE A 98 -136.58 -55.24 -39.36
C PHE A 98 -135.13 -55.68 -39.15
N GLU A 99 -134.37 -55.99 -40.22
CA GLU A 99 -132.95 -56.38 -40.09
C GLU A 99 -132.04 -55.21 -39.67
N LYS A 100 -132.36 -53.96 -40.05
CA LYS A 100 -131.53 -52.78 -39.74
C LYS A 100 -131.60 -52.36 -38.27
N GLU A 101 -132.70 -52.67 -37.60
CA GLU A 101 -132.94 -52.25 -36.22
C GLU A 101 -132.12 -53.06 -35.21
N ALA A 102 -131.83 -54.34 -35.52
CA ALA A 102 -131.02 -55.21 -34.68
C ALA A 102 -129.50 -54.89 -34.69
N GLU A 103 -129.02 -54.16 -35.70
CA GLU A 103 -127.59 -53.82 -35.84
C GLU A 103 -127.17 -52.63 -34.98
N ILE A 104 -128.11 -51.73 -34.65
CA ILE A 104 -127.87 -50.51 -33.85
C ILE A 104 -127.64 -50.82 -32.36
N GLU A 105 -128.22 -51.90 -31.85
CA GLU A 105 -128.13 -52.25 -30.42
C GLU A 105 -126.76 -52.81 -30.03
N LYS A 106 -126.04 -53.49 -30.94
CA LYS A 106 -124.69 -54.04 -30.68
C LYS A 106 -123.60 -52.97 -30.56
N GLU A 107 -123.73 -51.81 -31.20
CA GLU A 107 -122.72 -50.73 -31.13
C GLU A 107 -122.76 -49.97 -29.81
N LYS A 108 -123.89 -50.00 -29.10
CA LYS A 108 -124.08 -49.26 -27.84
C LYS A 108 -123.32 -49.91 -26.68
N ASP A 109 -123.32 -51.24 -26.60
CA ASP A 109 -122.66 -51.99 -25.52
C ASP A 109 -121.12 -51.95 -25.58
N GLN A 110 -120.52 -51.77 -26.77
CA GLN A 110 -119.05 -51.68 -26.90
C GLN A 110 -118.48 -50.34 -26.42
N LYS A 111 -119.27 -49.27 -26.47
CA LYS A 111 -118.80 -47.92 -26.10
C LYS A 111 -118.66 -47.74 -24.59
N GLU A 112 -119.54 -48.36 -23.80
CA GLU A 112 -119.57 -48.22 -22.35
C GLU A 112 -118.39 -48.91 -21.65
N GLN A 113 -117.92 -50.07 -22.16
CA GLN A 113 -116.75 -50.76 -21.61
C GLN A 113 -115.43 -49.98 -21.80
N LEU A 114 -115.29 -49.24 -22.89
CA LEU A 114 -114.05 -48.50 -23.19
C LEU A 114 -113.87 -47.29 -22.27
N GLU A 115 -114.97 -46.65 -21.85
CA GLU A 115 -114.95 -45.45 -21.01
C GLU A 115 -114.51 -45.76 -19.57
N THR A 116 -114.91 -46.92 -19.04
CA THR A 116 -114.46 -47.39 -17.71
C THR A 116 -112.96 -47.73 -17.64
N MET A 117 -112.33 -48.15 -18.75
CA MET A 117 -110.91 -48.51 -18.76
C MET A 117 -109.97 -47.28 -18.76
N LEU A 118 -110.40 -46.18 -19.39
CA LEU A 118 -109.60 -44.95 -19.51
C LEU A 118 -109.49 -44.14 -18.19
N GLN A 119 -110.51 -44.20 -17.33
CA GLN A 119 -110.50 -43.46 -16.06
C GLN A 119 -109.57 -44.09 -15.00
N SER A 120 -109.42 -45.41 -14.98
CA SER A 120 -108.61 -46.10 -13.95
C SER A 120 -107.08 -45.97 -14.18
N ASN A 121 -106.61 -45.96 -15.44
CA ASN A 121 -105.18 -45.86 -15.75
C ASN A 121 -104.59 -44.46 -15.60
N SER A 122 -105.42 -43.42 -15.70
CA SER A 122 -104.95 -42.02 -15.66
C SER A 122 -104.66 -41.54 -14.22
N LYS A 123 -105.37 -42.06 -13.22
CA LYS A 123 -105.26 -41.61 -11.82
C LYS A 123 -104.01 -42.16 -11.11
N ASN A 124 -103.70 -43.43 -11.29
CA ASN A 124 -102.57 -44.08 -10.60
C ASN A 124 -101.20 -43.57 -11.06
N LYS A 125 -101.06 -43.16 -12.34
CA LYS A 125 -99.79 -42.68 -12.89
C LYS A 125 -99.42 -41.26 -12.45
N LEU A 126 -100.40 -40.46 -12.03
CA LEU A 126 -100.18 -39.08 -11.55
C LEU A 126 -99.76 -39.03 -10.07
N GLU A 127 -100.30 -39.91 -9.21
CA GLU A 127 -99.93 -39.95 -7.78
C GLU A 127 -98.48 -40.42 -7.56
N GLU A 128 -97.99 -41.38 -8.35
CA GLU A 128 -96.61 -41.88 -8.24
C GLU A 128 -95.56 -40.83 -8.63
N GLN A 129 -95.84 -39.98 -9.63
CA GLN A 129 -94.92 -38.91 -10.04
C GLN A 129 -94.83 -37.77 -9.03
N VAL A 130 -95.93 -37.45 -8.33
CA VAL A 130 -95.94 -36.40 -7.30
C VAL A 130 -95.14 -36.81 -6.07
N GLU A 131 -95.23 -38.08 -5.66
CA GLU A 131 -94.53 -38.56 -4.47
C GLU A 131 -93.02 -38.71 -4.70
N ASN A 132 -92.61 -39.16 -5.90
CA ASN A 132 -91.19 -39.18 -6.29
C ASN A 132 -90.61 -37.75 -6.38
N GLY A 133 -91.35 -36.80 -6.95
CA GLY A 133 -90.92 -35.40 -7.01
C GLY A 133 -90.77 -34.74 -5.64
N LYS A 134 -91.57 -35.13 -4.64
CA LYS A 134 -91.42 -34.64 -3.26
C LYS A 134 -90.16 -35.18 -2.60
N LYS A 135 -89.84 -36.46 -2.77
CA LYS A 135 -88.62 -37.07 -2.20
C LYS A 135 -87.35 -36.48 -2.81
N GLU A 136 -87.30 -36.30 -4.13
CA GLU A 136 -86.14 -35.67 -4.80
C GLU A 136 -85.93 -34.23 -4.34
N ASN A 137 -87.00 -33.45 -4.16
CA ASN A 137 -86.90 -32.07 -3.69
C ASN A 137 -86.40 -31.97 -2.23
N GLU A 138 -86.78 -32.91 -1.37
CA GLU A 138 -86.30 -32.98 0.01
C GLU A 138 -84.82 -33.36 0.08
N GLU A 139 -84.33 -34.27 -0.78
CA GLU A 139 -82.90 -34.57 -0.86
C GLU A 139 -82.08 -33.40 -1.39
N LEU A 140 -82.57 -32.69 -2.42
CA LEU A 140 -81.92 -31.48 -2.92
C LEU A 140 -81.81 -30.39 -1.84
N ARG A 141 -82.84 -30.22 -1.01
CA ARG A 141 -82.79 -29.29 0.13
C ARG A 141 -81.71 -29.64 1.15
N LYS A 142 -81.54 -30.93 1.45
CA LYS A 142 -80.49 -31.40 2.37
C LYS A 142 -79.09 -31.14 1.80
N ILE A 143 -78.87 -31.40 0.51
CA ILE A 143 -77.60 -31.14 -0.17
C ILE A 143 -77.28 -29.64 -0.16
N ILE A 144 -78.25 -28.78 -0.48
CA ILE A 144 -78.06 -27.32 -0.48
C ILE A 144 -77.70 -26.81 0.91
N ALA A 145 -78.37 -27.30 1.96
CA ALA A 145 -78.07 -26.92 3.33
C ALA A 145 -76.67 -27.35 3.76
N GLN A 146 -76.23 -28.56 3.40
CA GLN A 146 -74.89 -29.05 3.67
C GLN A 146 -73.82 -28.22 2.94
N GLN A 147 -74.02 -27.96 1.64
CA GLN A 147 -73.10 -27.14 0.86
C GLN A 147 -72.98 -25.71 1.41
N ALA A 148 -74.07 -25.13 1.91
CA ALA A 148 -74.03 -23.81 2.51
C ALA A 148 -73.16 -23.75 3.78
N GLU A 149 -73.20 -24.79 4.62
CA GLU A 149 -72.38 -24.84 5.84
C GLU A 149 -70.90 -25.13 5.52
N GLU A 150 -70.62 -26.04 4.58
CA GLU A 150 -69.25 -26.29 4.10
C GLU A 150 -68.60 -25.02 3.50
N LEU A 151 -69.39 -24.21 2.78
CA LEU A 151 -68.92 -22.97 2.18
C LEU A 151 -68.63 -21.90 3.23
N LYS A 152 -69.42 -21.87 4.31
CA LYS A 152 -69.20 -21.00 5.48
C LYS A 152 -67.94 -21.40 6.24
N GLU A 153 -67.70 -22.69 6.45
CA GLU A 153 -66.50 -23.19 7.12
C GLU A 153 -65.23 -22.92 6.29
N SER A 154 -65.28 -23.19 4.97
CA SER A 154 -64.19 -22.87 4.04
C SER A 154 -63.85 -21.38 4.04
N LYS A 155 -64.86 -20.50 4.06
CA LYS A 155 -64.66 -19.05 4.13
C LYS A 155 -63.97 -18.62 5.44
N ASN A 156 -64.32 -19.24 6.57
CA ASN A 156 -63.69 -18.96 7.85
C ASN A 156 -62.22 -19.40 7.86
N LEU A 157 -61.92 -20.59 7.32
CA LEU A 157 -60.55 -21.10 7.22
C LEU A 157 -59.67 -20.21 6.33
N ILE A 158 -60.21 -19.72 5.21
CA ILE A 158 -59.50 -18.76 4.34
C ILE A 158 -59.19 -17.46 5.10
N ALA A 159 -60.14 -16.94 5.89
CA ALA A 159 -59.92 -15.74 6.68
C ALA A 159 -58.82 -15.92 7.74
N GLU A 160 -58.82 -17.05 8.45
CA GLU A 160 -57.80 -17.41 9.43
C GLU A 160 -56.41 -17.53 8.78
N LYS A 161 -56.30 -18.28 7.68
CA LYS A 161 -55.03 -18.44 6.96
C LYS A 161 -54.50 -17.13 6.39
N ASN A 162 -55.38 -16.25 5.91
CA ASN A 162 -54.98 -14.91 5.47
C ASN A 162 -54.45 -14.04 6.62
N ALA A 163 -55.03 -14.15 7.82
CA ALA A 163 -54.52 -13.45 9.00
C ALA A 163 -53.14 -13.97 9.42
N GLU A 164 -52.94 -15.30 9.39
CA GLU A 164 -51.67 -15.96 9.67
C GLU A 164 -50.57 -15.53 8.67
N ILE A 165 -50.86 -15.56 7.37
CA ILE A 165 -49.94 -15.10 6.31
C ILE A 165 -49.54 -13.64 6.54
N LYS A 166 -50.50 -12.77 6.88
CA LYS A 166 -50.24 -11.34 7.12
C LYS A 166 -49.33 -11.12 8.33
N SER A 167 -49.50 -11.91 9.39
CA SER A 167 -48.62 -11.90 10.57
C SER A 167 -47.20 -12.34 10.23
N LEU A 168 -47.05 -13.44 9.50
CA LEU A 168 -45.75 -13.97 9.08
C LEU A 168 -44.98 -13.00 8.18
N ILE A 169 -45.66 -12.38 7.21
CA ILE A 169 -45.06 -11.36 6.34
C ILE A 169 -44.58 -10.17 7.19
N LYS A 170 -45.41 -9.68 8.13
CA LYS A 170 -45.06 -8.54 8.98
C LYS A 170 -43.81 -8.82 9.84
N ASN A 171 -43.73 -10.00 10.45
CA ASN A 171 -42.60 -10.37 11.30
C ASN A 171 -41.33 -10.60 10.47
N SER A 172 -41.42 -11.32 9.36
CA SER A 172 -40.28 -11.57 8.46
C SER A 172 -39.69 -10.28 7.89
N VAL A 173 -40.54 -9.35 7.41
CA VAL A 173 -40.08 -8.05 6.91
C VAL A 173 -39.43 -7.24 8.04
N LYS A 174 -39.99 -7.27 9.25
CA LYS A 174 -39.41 -6.56 10.41
C LYS A 174 -38.02 -7.11 10.77
N ASP A 175 -37.84 -8.42 10.77
CA ASP A 175 -36.57 -9.05 11.09
C ASP A 175 -35.51 -8.79 10.01
N GLN A 176 -35.89 -8.81 8.73
CA GLN A 176 -35.01 -8.41 7.62
C GLN A 176 -34.57 -6.94 7.72
N VAL A 177 -35.51 -6.03 7.98
CA VAL A 177 -35.19 -4.60 8.11
C VAL A 177 -34.25 -4.35 9.28
N ASN A 178 -34.47 -5.00 10.42
CA ASN A 178 -33.57 -4.90 11.57
C ASN A 178 -32.17 -5.45 11.26
N GLY A 179 -32.07 -6.61 10.59
CA GLY A 179 -30.80 -7.19 10.17
C GLY A 179 -30.01 -6.29 9.21
N GLN A 180 -30.70 -5.71 8.21
CA GLN A 180 -30.09 -4.77 7.26
C GLN A 180 -29.66 -3.46 7.92
N GLN A 181 -30.42 -2.97 8.91
CA GLN A 181 -30.07 -1.74 9.63
C GLN A 181 -28.81 -1.93 10.50
N VAL A 182 -28.66 -3.08 11.16
CA VAL A 182 -27.43 -3.43 11.90
C VAL A 182 -26.23 -3.56 10.94
N GLN A 183 -26.42 -4.19 9.78
CA GLN A 183 -25.36 -4.32 8.77
C GLN A 183 -24.94 -2.95 8.22
N ALA A 184 -25.89 -2.05 7.94
CA ALA A 184 -25.62 -0.69 7.48
C ALA A 184 -24.83 0.12 8.53
N ALA A 185 -25.23 0.05 9.81
CA ALA A 185 -24.52 0.72 10.91
C ALA A 185 -23.07 0.20 11.06
N ASN A 186 -22.85 -1.11 10.93
CA ASN A 186 -21.53 -1.71 10.97
C ASN A 186 -20.65 -1.25 9.79
N LEU A 187 -21.21 -1.19 8.58
CA LEU A 187 -20.52 -0.69 7.39
C LEU A 187 -20.14 0.80 7.52
N THR A 188 -21.04 1.63 8.06
CA THR A 188 -20.73 3.04 8.36
C THR A 188 -19.61 3.17 9.38
N THR A 189 -19.63 2.34 10.43
CA THR A 189 -18.57 2.33 11.46
C THR A 189 -17.22 1.92 10.87
N MET A 190 -17.20 0.87 10.04
CA MET A 190 -16.01 0.46 9.30
C MET A 190 -15.50 1.57 8.38
N ALA A 191 -16.38 2.24 7.62
CA ALA A 191 -16.00 3.34 6.74
C ALA A 191 -15.37 4.51 7.52
N ASN A 192 -15.94 4.88 8.67
CA ASN A 192 -15.41 5.92 9.54
C ASN A 192 -14.03 5.55 10.11
N ILE A 193 -13.85 4.28 10.55
CA ILE A 193 -12.55 3.78 10.97
C ILE A 193 -11.55 3.88 9.82
N GLN A 194 -11.93 3.42 8.62
CA GLN A 194 -11.06 3.39 7.44
C GLN A 194 -10.66 4.78 6.95
N GLN A 195 -11.55 5.78 7.05
CA GLN A 195 -11.22 7.19 6.79
C GLN A 195 -10.30 7.80 7.85
N SER A 196 -10.34 7.32 9.11
CA SER A 196 -9.48 7.84 10.18
C SER A 196 -8.05 7.28 10.16
N ILE A 197 -7.84 6.10 9.55
CA ILE A 197 -6.54 5.41 9.51
C ILE A 197 -5.43 6.28 8.88
N PRO A 198 -5.62 6.91 7.70
CA PRO A 198 -4.58 7.75 7.09
C PRO A 198 -4.13 8.91 7.97
N ALA A 199 -5.07 9.59 8.65
CA ALA A 199 -4.76 10.71 9.53
C ALA A 199 -3.97 10.26 10.77
N ARG A 200 -4.32 9.09 11.35
CA ARG A 200 -3.60 8.50 12.49
C ARG A 200 -2.20 8.05 12.08
N LEU A 201 -2.05 7.41 10.92
CA LEU A 201 -0.75 7.02 10.37
C LEU A 201 0.16 8.23 10.14
N LEU A 202 -0.37 9.29 9.52
CA LEU A 202 0.38 10.53 9.31
C LEU A 202 0.86 11.15 10.63
N ASN A 203 0.05 11.07 11.70
CA ASN A 203 0.44 11.58 13.01
C ASN A 203 1.57 10.72 13.64
N VAL A 204 1.46 9.40 13.53
CA VAL A 204 2.51 8.47 13.98
C VAL A 204 3.81 8.71 13.21
N GLU A 205 3.76 8.89 11.89
CA GLU A 205 4.94 9.20 11.07
C GLU A 205 5.63 10.50 11.50
N LYS A 206 4.85 11.55 11.80
CA LYS A 206 5.39 12.83 12.31
C LYS A 206 6.07 12.66 13.67
N GLU A 207 5.43 11.95 14.60
CA GLU A 207 6.01 11.69 15.93
C GLU A 207 7.28 10.83 15.81
N LEU A 208 7.29 9.81 14.95
CA LEU A 208 8.45 8.97 14.70
C LEU A 208 9.63 9.78 14.13
N ALA A 209 9.37 10.65 13.14
CA ALA A 209 10.39 11.52 12.56
C ALA A 209 10.95 12.51 13.61
N GLN A 210 10.09 13.04 14.49
CA GLN A 210 10.51 13.94 15.55
C GLN A 210 11.37 13.22 16.61
N VAL A 211 11.00 12.01 17.00
CA VAL A 211 11.79 11.18 17.93
C VAL A 211 13.14 10.82 17.32
N SER A 212 13.17 10.42 16.04
CA SER A 212 14.40 10.08 15.33
C SER A 212 15.36 11.27 15.25
N SER A 213 14.86 12.46 14.92
CA SER A 213 15.66 13.69 14.88
C SER A 213 16.22 14.07 16.26
N LYS A 214 15.43 13.94 17.33
CA LYS A 214 15.89 14.23 18.70
C LYS A 214 16.94 13.24 19.19
N LEU A 215 16.84 11.97 18.79
CA LEU A 215 17.82 10.94 19.14
C LEU A 215 19.17 11.24 18.47
N GLU A 216 19.16 11.54 17.17
CA GLU A 216 20.35 11.88 16.40
C GLU A 216 21.03 13.16 16.93
N GLU A 217 20.25 14.19 17.27
CA GLU A 217 20.76 15.42 17.87
C GLU A 217 21.42 15.18 19.25
N ALA A 218 20.83 14.30 20.08
CA ALA A 218 21.38 13.96 21.40
C ALA A 218 22.68 13.15 21.31
N GLU A 219 22.78 12.23 20.34
CA GLU A 219 24.01 11.47 20.06
C GLU A 219 25.12 12.38 19.55
N LEU A 220 24.83 13.24 18.57
CA LEU A 220 25.78 14.23 18.05
C LEU A 220 26.27 15.19 19.14
N LYS A 221 25.38 15.59 20.07
CA LYS A 221 25.75 16.46 21.20
C LYS A 221 26.70 15.75 22.17
N LYS A 222 26.47 14.47 22.48
CA LYS A 222 27.39 13.68 23.32
C LYS A 222 28.75 13.46 22.65
N GLU A 223 28.74 13.14 21.35
CA GLU A 223 29.97 12.96 20.55
C GLU A 223 30.78 14.26 20.51
N ASN A 224 30.14 15.41 20.30
CA ASN A 224 30.80 16.72 20.28
C ASN A 224 31.45 17.08 21.63
N GLU A 225 30.77 16.84 22.76
CA GLU A 225 31.37 17.07 24.08
C GLU A 225 32.56 16.12 24.33
N ARG A 226 32.48 14.85 23.91
CA ARG A 226 33.61 13.91 23.99
C ARG A 226 34.80 14.39 23.16
N LEU A 227 34.58 14.81 21.92
CA LEU A 227 35.63 15.33 21.03
C LEU A 227 36.26 16.62 21.58
N LYS A 228 35.46 17.48 22.23
CA LYS A 228 35.94 18.70 22.86
C LYS A 228 36.87 18.41 24.04
N GLU A 229 36.54 17.42 24.88
CA GLU A 229 37.40 17.00 25.98
C GLU A 229 38.69 16.34 25.47
N GLN A 230 38.60 15.46 24.48
CA GLN A 230 39.78 14.85 23.83
C GLN A 230 40.71 15.89 23.22
N LYS A 231 40.15 16.92 22.55
CA LYS A 231 40.95 18.02 21.99
C LYS A 231 41.71 18.77 23.08
N LYS A 232 41.05 19.06 24.21
CA LYS A 232 41.65 19.77 25.35
C LYS A 232 42.79 18.95 25.98
N GLU A 233 42.61 17.64 26.10
CA GLU A 233 43.64 16.73 26.61
C GLU A 233 44.85 16.64 25.66
N LEU A 234 44.61 16.56 24.35
CA LEU A 234 45.65 16.53 23.33
C LEU A 234 46.46 17.84 23.28
N GLU A 235 45.78 18.98 23.47
CA GLU A 235 46.41 20.29 23.52
C GLU A 235 47.29 20.46 24.77
N ALA A 236 46.85 19.95 25.94
CA ALA A 236 47.68 19.88 27.14
C ALA A 236 48.91 18.98 26.95
N MET A 237 48.74 17.83 26.30
CA MET A 237 49.85 16.92 25.98
C MET A 237 50.87 17.56 25.03
N LEU A 238 50.41 18.29 24.01
CA LEU A 238 51.27 19.04 23.09
C LEU A 238 52.06 20.15 23.80
N GLN A 239 51.43 20.87 24.73
CA GLN A 239 52.13 21.87 25.53
C GLN A 239 53.21 21.24 26.42
N SER A 240 52.91 20.11 27.06
CA SER A 240 53.89 19.34 27.84
C SER A 240 55.06 18.86 26.98
N LYS A 241 54.77 18.30 25.80
CA LYS A 241 55.79 17.86 24.83
C LYS A 241 56.72 19.00 24.40
N ARG A 242 56.17 20.17 24.07
CA ARG A 242 56.97 21.36 23.72
C ARG A 242 57.88 21.81 24.86
N LYS A 243 57.43 21.67 26.12
CA LYS A 243 58.24 22.00 27.30
C LYS A 243 59.40 21.01 27.45
N LEU A 244 59.17 19.72 27.25
CA LEU A 244 60.22 18.68 27.26
C LEU A 244 61.21 18.88 26.11
N GLU A 245 60.75 19.21 24.90
CA GLU A 245 61.64 19.49 23.76
C GLU A 245 62.56 20.67 24.03
N LYS A 246 62.05 21.75 24.66
CA LYS A 246 62.90 22.88 25.08
C LYS A 246 63.93 22.48 26.14
N GLN A 247 63.54 21.64 27.10
CA GLN A 247 64.49 21.13 28.11
C GLN A 247 65.57 20.26 27.47
N LEU A 248 65.21 19.41 26.52
CA LEU A 248 66.15 18.57 25.78
C LEU A 248 67.14 19.42 24.97
N GLU A 249 66.65 20.47 24.30
CA GLU A 249 67.50 21.38 23.52
C GLU A 249 68.50 22.14 24.41
N ASN A 250 68.06 22.61 25.58
CA ASN A 250 68.96 23.24 26.55
C ASN A 250 70.01 22.25 27.06
N ALA A 251 69.61 21.03 27.42
CA ALA A 251 70.54 19.99 27.88
C ALA A 251 71.58 19.61 26.80
N LYS A 252 71.19 19.62 25.52
CA LYS A 252 72.13 19.41 24.40
C LYS A 252 73.17 20.51 24.32
N LYS A 253 72.75 21.78 24.44
CA LYS A 253 73.67 22.93 24.42
C LYS A 253 74.65 22.89 25.59
N GLU A 254 74.16 22.61 26.80
CA GLU A 254 75.00 22.44 27.99
C GLU A 254 76.02 21.31 27.79
N ASN A 255 75.59 20.18 27.21
CA ASN A 255 76.48 19.06 26.94
C ASN A 255 77.53 19.37 25.85
N GLU A 256 77.16 20.12 24.81
CA GLU A 256 78.10 20.58 23.79
C GLU A 256 79.16 21.52 24.38
N GLU A 257 78.76 22.41 25.28
CA GLU A 257 79.66 23.33 25.98
C GLU A 257 80.59 22.59 26.95
N LEU A 258 80.08 21.62 27.71
CA LEU A 258 80.90 20.72 28.52
C LEU A 258 81.90 19.94 27.66
N SER A 259 81.49 19.47 26.49
CA SER A 259 82.39 18.78 25.56
C SER A 259 83.51 19.69 25.04
N LYS A 260 83.20 20.97 24.75
CA LYS A 260 84.22 21.97 24.35
C LYS A 260 85.20 22.24 25.48
N ASN A 261 84.71 22.40 26.71
CA ASN A 261 85.56 22.60 27.90
C ASN A 261 86.47 21.41 28.17
N HIS A 262 85.98 20.16 28.06
CA HIS A 262 86.82 18.97 28.20
C HIS A 262 87.89 18.89 27.11
N ALA A 263 87.56 19.22 25.86
CA ALA A 263 88.53 19.25 24.77
C ALA A 263 89.62 20.31 25.01
N GLN A 264 89.23 21.49 25.49
CA GLN A 264 90.17 22.56 25.86
C GLN A 264 91.08 22.12 27.01
N GLN A 265 90.52 21.57 28.10
CA GLN A 265 91.31 21.07 29.23
C GLN A 265 92.29 19.96 28.80
N ALA A 266 91.88 19.09 27.87
CA ALA A 266 92.77 18.06 27.33
C ALA A 266 93.94 18.65 26.52
N ALA A 267 93.68 19.72 25.75
CA ALA A 267 94.71 20.45 25.02
C ALA A 267 95.70 21.15 25.97
N GLU A 268 95.20 21.90 26.95
CA GLU A 268 96.00 22.58 27.98
C GLU A 268 96.85 21.59 28.78
N LEU A 269 96.28 20.42 29.14
CA LEU A 269 97.02 19.36 29.81
C LEU A 269 98.14 18.79 28.93
N THR A 270 97.92 18.67 27.62
CA THR A 270 98.92 18.19 26.66
C THR A 270 100.06 19.20 26.51
N GLU A 271 99.73 20.49 26.41
CA GLU A 271 100.70 21.58 26.38
C GLU A 271 101.53 21.64 27.67
N SER A 272 100.88 21.56 28.84
CA SER A 272 101.56 21.52 30.13
C SER A 272 102.52 20.33 30.23
N LYS A 273 102.11 19.14 29.78
CA LYS A 273 102.99 17.95 29.71
C LYS A 273 104.20 18.18 28.82
N ASN A 274 104.02 18.80 27.65
CA ASN A 274 105.10 19.12 26.72
C ASN A 274 106.08 20.13 27.35
N LEU A 275 105.58 21.18 28.00
CA LEU A 275 106.41 22.17 28.70
C LEU A 275 107.21 21.54 29.85
N ILE A 276 106.59 20.65 30.62
CA ILE A 276 107.28 19.88 31.66
C ILE A 276 108.39 19.01 31.05
N ALA A 277 108.13 18.35 29.92
CA ALA A 277 109.14 17.55 29.22
C ALA A 277 110.31 18.41 28.72
N GLU A 278 110.02 19.58 28.14
CA GLU A 278 111.03 20.55 27.70
C GLU A 278 111.86 21.06 28.88
N LYS A 279 111.22 21.48 29.98
CA LYS A 279 111.90 21.95 31.19
C LYS A 279 112.73 20.86 31.84
N ASN A 280 112.25 19.61 31.85
CA ASN A 280 113.06 18.48 32.31
C ASN A 280 114.29 18.26 31.42
N ALA A 281 114.16 18.38 30.09
CA ALA A 281 115.29 18.30 29.17
C ALA A 281 116.29 19.45 29.39
N GLU A 282 115.80 20.67 29.63
CA GLU A 282 116.61 21.84 29.99
C GLU A 282 117.36 21.62 31.30
N ILE A 283 116.68 21.15 32.36
CA ILE A 283 117.31 20.80 33.64
C ILE A 283 118.38 19.72 33.45
N GLN A 284 118.11 18.67 32.68
CA GLN A 284 119.10 17.62 32.40
C GLN A 284 120.33 18.19 31.65
N ASN A 285 120.12 19.10 30.69
CA ASN A 285 121.21 19.79 30.02
C ASN A 285 122.01 20.69 30.96
N LEU A 286 121.34 21.43 31.86
CA LEU A 286 121.98 22.24 32.89
C LEU A 286 122.79 21.39 33.86
N ILE A 287 122.27 20.25 34.31
CA ILE A 287 123.02 19.29 35.15
C ILE A 287 124.26 18.79 34.40
N LYS A 288 124.12 18.38 33.13
CA LYS A 288 125.24 17.93 32.29
C LYS A 288 126.28 19.01 32.06
N ASN A 289 125.85 20.27 31.91
CA ASN A 289 126.74 21.42 31.77
C ASN A 289 127.38 21.82 33.10
N SER A 290 126.69 21.71 34.24
CA SER A 290 127.26 21.93 35.57
C SER A 290 128.35 20.90 35.89
N ALA A 291 128.17 19.63 35.54
CA ALA A 291 129.23 18.64 35.67
C ALA A 291 130.46 18.95 34.78
N LYS A 292 130.25 19.54 33.60
CA LYS A 292 131.34 20.10 32.78
C LYS A 292 131.92 21.38 33.37
N ASN A 293 131.10 22.17 34.08
CA ASN A 293 131.50 23.42 34.72
C ASN A 293 132.31 23.15 35.98
N ASP A 294 132.03 22.09 36.74
CA ASP A 294 132.87 21.61 37.84
C ASP A 294 134.22 21.12 37.29
N GLN A 295 134.21 20.44 36.14
CA GLN A 295 135.44 20.09 35.41
C GLN A 295 136.17 21.34 34.87
N ALA A 296 135.44 22.39 34.51
CA ALA A 296 135.99 23.67 34.09
C ALA A 296 136.48 24.50 35.28
N GLU A 297 135.86 24.44 36.45
CA GLU A 297 136.28 25.05 37.71
C GLU A 297 137.54 24.40 38.23
N VAL A 298 137.69 23.08 38.11
CA VAL A 298 138.97 22.40 38.39
C VAL A 298 140.05 22.87 37.41
N LYS A 299 139.72 23.05 36.12
CA LYS A 299 140.65 23.62 35.13
C LYS A 299 140.91 25.11 35.33
N ILE A 300 139.96 25.90 35.83
CA ILE A 300 140.07 27.32 36.12
C ILE A 300 140.83 27.52 37.42
N ALA A 301 140.66 26.66 38.44
CA ALA A 301 141.47 26.67 39.66
C ALA A 301 142.92 26.27 39.35
N SER A 302 143.12 25.26 38.49
CA SER A 302 144.44 24.90 37.95
C SER A 302 145.05 26.07 37.16
N LYS A 303 144.28 26.69 36.26
CA LYS A 303 144.73 27.87 35.50
C LYS A 303 144.84 29.13 36.36
N ALA A 304 144.11 29.26 37.45
CA ALA A 304 144.20 30.39 38.39
C ALA A 304 145.45 30.25 39.26
N ALA A 305 145.83 29.01 39.63
CA ALA A 305 147.12 28.71 40.22
C ALA A 305 148.27 29.00 39.21
N GLU A 306 148.09 28.60 37.94
CA GLU A 306 149.02 28.92 36.86
C GLU A 306 149.08 30.44 36.58
N ILE A 307 147.96 31.16 36.66
CA ILE A 307 147.89 32.63 36.54
C ILE A 307 148.50 33.31 37.76
N GLN A 308 148.41 32.74 38.97
CA GLN A 308 149.11 33.23 40.15
C GLN A 308 150.63 33.03 40.00
N GLN A 309 151.06 31.89 39.47
CA GLN A 309 152.47 31.67 39.10
C GLN A 309 152.92 32.62 38.00
N LEU A 310 152.13 32.81 36.95
CA LEU A 310 152.40 33.76 35.88
C LEU A 310 152.33 35.20 36.37
N LYS A 311 151.48 35.55 37.35
CA LYS A 311 151.45 36.88 37.98
C LYS A 311 152.70 37.09 38.83
N SER A 312 153.16 36.08 39.58
CA SER A 312 154.46 36.12 40.24
C SER A 312 155.60 36.27 39.22
N TRP A 313 155.53 35.57 38.10
CA TRP A 313 156.49 35.65 37.01
C TRP A 313 156.43 36.99 36.26
N ILE A 314 155.23 37.56 36.06
CA ILE A 314 154.99 38.90 35.49
C ILE A 314 155.42 39.96 36.49
N THR A 315 155.19 39.82 37.79
CA THR A 315 155.72 40.77 38.78
C THR A 315 157.25 40.72 38.77
N ASN A 316 157.87 39.55 38.67
CA ASN A 316 159.31 39.41 38.46
C ASN A 316 159.76 40.02 37.13
N LEU A 317 159.07 39.72 36.03
CA LEU A 317 159.36 40.25 34.70
C LEU A 317 159.13 41.75 34.61
N THR A 318 158.08 42.33 35.19
CA THR A 318 157.78 43.77 35.22
C THR A 318 158.74 44.51 36.14
N THR A 319 159.24 43.86 37.20
CA THR A 319 160.40 44.37 37.96
C THR A 319 161.69 44.32 37.11
N MET A 320 161.76 43.41 36.12
CA MET A 320 162.86 43.30 35.14
C MET A 320 162.61 44.03 33.79
N SER A 321 161.40 44.49 33.51
CA SER A 321 160.88 44.94 32.21
C SER A 321 160.35 46.37 32.34
N HIS A 322 161.21 47.24 32.88
CA HIS A 322 161.44 48.55 32.28
C HIS A 322 162.07 48.43 30.88
N VAL A 323 161.58 47.48 30.06
CA VAL A 323 162.02 47.18 28.71
C VAL A 323 160.83 46.61 27.92
N GLN A 324 160.25 47.47 27.08
CA GLN A 324 159.44 47.24 25.85
C GLN A 324 158.35 46.15 25.84
N SER A 325 157.07 46.56 25.75
CA SER A 325 155.91 45.67 25.52
C SER A 325 155.62 45.40 24.03
N ASP A 326 155.37 44.13 23.73
CA ASP A 326 155.31 43.45 22.43
C ASP A 326 153.97 43.62 21.66
N PRO A 327 153.98 44.10 20.40
CA PRO A 327 152.80 44.29 19.53
C PRO A 327 151.88 43.07 19.32
N VAL A 328 152.37 41.85 19.52
CA VAL A 328 151.64 40.61 19.21
C VAL A 328 150.37 40.41 20.06
N ARG A 329 150.35 40.89 21.31
CA ARG A 329 149.16 40.75 22.19
C ARG A 329 148.00 41.65 21.76
N LEU A 330 148.30 42.80 21.19
CA LEU A 330 147.32 43.77 20.73
C LEU A 330 146.60 43.24 19.48
N LEU A 331 147.37 42.67 18.55
CA LEU A 331 146.85 41.99 17.36
C LEU A 331 145.89 40.83 17.70
N ASN A 332 146.18 40.10 18.78
CA ASN A 332 145.34 38.96 19.18
C ASN A 332 143.98 39.38 19.76
N MET A 333 143.90 40.53 20.42
CA MET A 333 142.63 41.10 20.89
C MET A 333 141.78 41.63 19.73
N GLU A 334 142.40 42.27 18.74
CA GLU A 334 141.70 42.74 17.54
C GLU A 334 141.08 41.57 16.75
N ASN A 335 141.80 40.46 16.62
CA ASN A 335 141.29 39.25 15.95
C ASN A 335 140.10 38.62 16.69
N GLU A 336 140.11 38.59 18.03
CA GLU A 336 138.98 38.08 18.82
C GLU A 336 137.75 39.00 18.72
N MET A 337 137.92 40.32 18.72
CA MET A 337 136.81 41.26 18.51
C MET A 337 136.18 41.09 17.11
N ALA A 338 136.99 40.93 16.07
CA ALA A 338 136.49 40.68 14.72
C ALA A 338 135.70 39.37 14.63
N ARG A 339 136.12 38.33 15.35
CA ARG A 339 135.42 37.04 15.43
C ARG A 339 134.06 37.15 16.10
N VAL A 340 133.97 37.88 17.22
CA VAL A 340 132.70 38.11 17.93
C VAL A 340 131.74 38.95 17.06
N SER A 341 132.22 39.98 16.37
CA SER A 341 131.40 40.75 15.42
C SER A 341 130.84 39.88 14.29
N LEU A 342 131.62 38.95 13.73
CA LEU A 342 131.11 38.04 12.70
C LEU A 342 130.03 37.08 13.23
N GLN A 343 130.18 36.60 14.47
CA GLN A 343 129.17 35.72 15.09
C GLN A 343 127.86 36.43 15.38
N LEU A 344 127.92 37.69 15.83
CA LEU A 344 126.72 38.50 16.08
C LEU A 344 125.94 38.74 14.79
N ASN A 345 126.62 39.12 13.71
CA ASN A 345 125.99 39.34 12.40
C ASN A 345 125.33 38.06 11.84
N ALA A 346 125.98 36.89 12.02
CA ALA A 346 125.41 35.61 11.58
C ALA A 346 124.17 35.21 12.39
N PHE A 347 124.11 35.56 13.68
CA PHE A 347 122.94 35.34 14.52
C PHE A 347 121.77 36.23 14.11
N GLU A 348 122.00 37.53 13.90
CA GLU A 348 120.98 38.47 13.42
C GLU A 348 120.42 38.06 12.05
N GLU A 349 121.28 37.63 11.11
CA GLU A 349 120.83 37.16 9.79
C GLU A 349 119.97 35.89 9.89
N ALA A 350 120.27 34.99 10.84
CA ALA A 350 119.48 33.78 11.05
C ALA A 350 118.11 34.07 11.68
N GLU A 351 118.02 35.01 12.62
CA GLU A 351 116.72 35.45 13.17
C GLU A 351 115.88 36.16 12.12
N LEU A 352 116.47 37.05 11.32
CA LEU A 352 115.76 37.73 10.22
C LEU A 352 115.22 36.72 9.19
N LYS A 353 115.97 35.66 8.86
CA LYS A 353 115.47 34.59 7.96
C LYS A 353 114.29 33.83 8.55
N LYS A 354 114.31 33.51 9.86
CA LYS A 354 113.18 32.86 10.52
C LYS A 354 111.94 33.75 10.51
N GLU A 355 112.10 35.04 10.77
CA GLU A 355 110.99 36.00 10.80
C GLU A 355 110.41 36.23 9.40
N ILE A 356 111.25 36.32 8.36
CA ILE A 356 110.79 36.41 6.96
C ILE A 356 109.99 35.15 6.57
N GLN A 357 110.44 33.96 6.98
CA GLN A 357 109.71 32.73 6.70
C GLN A 357 108.36 32.70 7.43
N ARG A 358 108.33 33.09 8.71
CA ARG A 358 107.09 33.20 9.50
C ARG A 358 106.08 34.15 8.83
N LEU A 359 106.52 35.32 8.40
CA LEU A 359 105.69 36.29 7.70
C LEU A 359 105.20 35.78 6.34
N LYS A 360 106.01 34.97 5.64
CA LYS A 360 105.62 34.34 4.38
C LYS A 360 104.50 33.33 4.58
N ASP A 361 104.63 32.48 5.59
CA ASP A 361 103.62 31.47 5.93
C ASP A 361 102.30 32.14 6.35
N GLN A 362 102.37 33.18 7.21
CA GLN A 362 101.19 33.98 7.58
C GLN A 362 100.50 34.66 6.39
N LYS A 363 101.29 35.13 5.41
CA LYS A 363 100.74 35.72 4.18
C LYS A 363 99.98 34.68 3.36
N GLU A 364 100.49 33.46 3.25
CA GLU A 364 99.85 32.37 2.50
C GLU A 364 98.54 31.95 3.17
N ASP A 365 98.52 31.83 4.49
CA ASP A 365 97.30 31.56 5.27
C ASP A 365 96.25 32.67 5.07
N LEU A 366 96.64 33.94 5.13
CA LEU A 366 95.72 35.06 4.87
C LEU A 366 95.16 35.06 3.44
N GLU A 367 95.98 34.69 2.44
CA GLU A 367 95.54 34.59 1.05
C GLU A 367 94.47 33.49 0.87
N THR A 368 94.65 32.33 1.54
CA THR A 368 93.66 31.24 1.51
C THR A 368 92.36 31.59 2.25
N MET A 369 92.45 32.29 3.38
CA MET A 369 91.28 32.84 4.08
C MET A 369 90.52 33.84 3.19
N LEU A 370 91.23 34.71 2.48
CA LEU A 370 90.61 35.69 1.59
C LEU A 370 89.87 35.03 0.42
N GLN A 371 90.44 33.98 -0.17
CA GLN A 371 89.80 33.16 -1.21
C GLN A 371 88.52 32.50 -0.67
N THR A 372 88.59 31.92 0.52
CA THR A 372 87.44 31.26 1.16
C THR A 372 86.33 32.27 1.48
N LYS A 373 86.69 33.46 1.99
CA LYS A 373 85.77 34.57 2.24
C LYS A 373 85.04 35.00 0.97
N LYS A 374 85.75 35.19 -0.15
CA LYS A 374 85.13 35.54 -1.44
C LYS A 374 84.12 34.49 -1.90
N LYS A 375 84.42 33.20 -1.71
CA LYS A 375 83.50 32.10 -2.06
C LYS A 375 82.23 32.14 -1.19
N LEU A 376 82.38 32.40 0.10
CA LEU A 376 81.26 32.54 1.03
C LEU A 376 80.38 33.76 0.69
N GLU A 377 80.99 34.91 0.38
CA GLU A 377 80.26 36.12 -0.04
C GLU A 377 79.41 35.86 -1.29
N GLU A 378 79.93 35.11 -2.26
CA GLU A 378 79.18 34.76 -3.47
C GLU A 378 78.01 33.81 -3.19
N GLN A 379 78.21 32.81 -2.32
CA GLN A 379 77.13 31.92 -1.86
C GLN A 379 76.03 32.70 -1.13
N VAL A 380 76.41 33.69 -0.32
CA VAL A 380 75.47 34.57 0.38
C VAL A 380 74.67 35.41 -0.60
N LYS A 381 75.29 35.99 -1.64
CA LYS A 381 74.58 36.73 -2.69
C LYS A 381 73.56 35.87 -3.42
N GLU A 382 73.95 34.64 -3.79
CA GLU A 382 73.03 33.72 -4.48
C GLU A 382 71.85 33.32 -3.58
N ALA A 383 72.10 33.10 -2.28
CA ALA A 383 71.02 32.85 -1.32
C ALA A 383 70.05 34.03 -1.21
N TYR A 384 70.55 35.27 -1.15
CA TYR A 384 69.71 36.47 -1.15
C TYR A 384 68.87 36.61 -2.43
N LYS A 385 69.43 36.26 -3.58
CA LYS A 385 68.70 36.24 -4.85
C LYS A 385 67.56 35.22 -4.83
N MET A 386 67.80 33.99 -4.36
CA MET A 386 66.75 32.98 -4.19
C MET A 386 65.65 33.44 -3.23
N ILE A 387 66.01 34.08 -2.12
CA ILE A 387 65.04 34.63 -1.15
C ILE A 387 64.15 35.69 -1.83
N ALA A 388 64.72 36.56 -2.66
CA ALA A 388 63.97 37.58 -3.38
C ALA A 388 62.98 36.95 -4.39
N GLU A 389 63.42 35.95 -5.16
CA GLU A 389 62.57 35.21 -6.11
C GLU A 389 61.41 34.49 -5.40
N LEU A 390 61.67 33.85 -4.25
CA LEU A 390 60.64 33.24 -3.41
C LEU A 390 59.65 34.27 -2.86
N GLY A 391 60.13 35.45 -2.47
CA GLY A 391 59.28 36.55 -2.03
C GLY A 391 58.30 37.02 -3.11
N LEU A 392 58.76 37.13 -4.36
CA LEU A 392 57.90 37.48 -5.51
C LEU A 392 56.85 36.40 -5.77
N TYR A 393 57.22 35.13 -5.74
CA TYR A 393 56.28 34.02 -5.93
C TYR A 393 55.23 33.95 -4.82
N LEU A 394 55.64 34.14 -3.56
CA LEU A 394 54.72 34.20 -2.42
C LEU A 394 53.70 35.33 -2.57
N LYS A 395 54.16 36.50 -3.03
CA LYS A 395 53.27 37.64 -3.32
C LYS A 395 52.24 37.28 -4.41
N GLU A 396 52.68 36.69 -5.52
CA GLU A 396 51.78 36.26 -6.60
C GLU A 396 50.74 35.23 -6.13
N VAL A 397 51.15 34.27 -5.30
CA VAL A 397 50.24 33.28 -4.70
C VAL A 397 49.24 33.96 -3.76
N ASN A 398 49.70 34.90 -2.94
CA ASN A 398 48.84 35.62 -2.00
C ASN A 398 47.78 36.45 -2.74
N ASP A 399 48.19 37.18 -3.78
CA ASP A 399 47.28 37.98 -4.61
C ASP A 399 46.19 37.09 -5.25
N LYS A 400 46.56 35.89 -5.75
CA LYS A 400 45.61 34.89 -6.29
C LYS A 400 44.63 34.38 -5.23
N VAL A 401 45.10 34.10 -4.02
CA VAL A 401 44.26 33.66 -2.90
C VAL A 401 43.26 34.74 -2.51
N GLU A 402 43.70 36.00 -2.46
CA GLU A 402 42.84 37.15 -2.18
C GLU A 402 41.77 37.32 -3.26
N THR A 403 42.15 37.25 -4.54
CA THR A 403 41.17 37.33 -5.64
C THR A 403 40.13 36.20 -5.60
N MET A 404 40.56 34.97 -5.28
CA MET A 404 39.64 33.85 -5.14
C MET A 404 38.71 34.00 -3.94
N THR A 405 39.23 34.51 -2.82
CA THR A 405 38.45 34.75 -1.60
C THR A 405 37.36 35.77 -1.86
N GLN A 406 37.70 36.86 -2.53
CA GLN A 406 36.74 37.92 -2.89
C GLN A 406 35.68 37.41 -3.87
N ARG A 407 36.08 36.66 -4.91
CA ARG A 407 35.13 36.00 -5.81
C ARG A 407 34.17 35.06 -5.08
N ASN A 408 34.67 34.28 -4.10
CA ASN A 408 33.82 33.40 -3.32
C ASN A 408 32.81 34.20 -2.47
N GLN A 409 33.25 35.29 -1.84
CA GLN A 409 32.35 36.18 -1.08
C GLN A 409 31.25 36.78 -1.96
N GLU A 410 31.59 37.24 -3.17
CA GLU A 410 30.62 37.75 -4.16
C GLU A 410 29.62 36.65 -4.58
N GLN A 411 30.11 35.43 -4.82
CA GLN A 411 29.24 34.29 -5.14
C GLN A 411 28.30 33.94 -3.98
N TYR A 412 28.77 33.98 -2.73
CA TYR A 412 27.90 33.76 -1.56
C TYR A 412 26.82 34.83 -1.44
N ALA A 413 27.17 36.11 -1.65
CA ALA A 413 26.21 37.22 -1.62
C ALA A 413 25.16 37.08 -2.75
N GLU A 414 25.57 36.73 -3.98
CA GLU A 414 24.65 36.51 -5.10
C GLU A 414 23.70 35.32 -4.84
N ILE A 415 24.19 34.25 -4.21
CA ILE A 415 23.37 33.09 -3.81
C ILE A 415 22.35 33.51 -2.74
N GLU A 416 22.76 34.27 -1.73
CA GLU A 416 21.88 34.73 -0.67
C GLU A 416 20.73 35.61 -1.20
N GLU A 417 21.04 36.51 -2.13
CA GLU A 417 20.04 37.36 -2.81
C GLU A 417 19.09 36.54 -3.70
N GLN A 418 19.59 35.52 -4.40
CA GLN A 418 18.76 34.69 -5.28
C GLN A 418 17.95 33.62 -4.54
N VAL A 419 18.41 33.14 -3.38
CA VAL A 419 17.60 32.31 -2.47
C VAL A 419 16.39 33.10 -1.96
N LYS A 420 16.55 34.41 -1.72
CA LYS A 420 15.43 35.32 -1.43
C LYS A 420 14.45 35.46 -2.62
N ASN A 421 14.91 35.21 -3.87
CA ASN A 421 14.14 35.43 -5.11
C ASN A 421 13.66 34.16 -5.88
N GLY A 422 13.89 32.93 -5.37
CA GLY A 422 13.13 31.73 -5.77
C GLY A 422 13.47 30.98 -7.08
N LYS A 423 14.61 31.19 -7.75
CA LYS A 423 15.00 30.45 -9.00
C LYS A 423 16.09 29.40 -8.74
N LYS A 424 15.74 28.11 -8.53
CA LYS A 424 16.66 27.14 -7.91
C LYS A 424 17.42 26.13 -8.79
N GLU A 425 16.92 25.66 -9.94
CA GLU A 425 17.50 24.41 -10.50
C GLU A 425 18.64 24.55 -11.52
N LYS A 426 18.52 25.42 -12.54
CA LYS A 426 19.45 25.41 -13.68
C LYS A 426 20.82 26.05 -13.41
N LYS A 427 20.96 26.85 -12.35
CA LYS A 427 22.20 27.56 -11.98
C LYS A 427 23.00 26.86 -10.87
N LEU A 428 22.40 25.95 -10.10
CA LEU A 428 23.12 25.17 -9.08
C LEU A 428 24.23 24.33 -9.73
N SER A 429 23.96 23.73 -10.90
CA SER A 429 24.95 23.00 -11.69
C SER A 429 26.11 23.88 -12.18
N LYS A 430 25.86 25.19 -12.45
CA LYS A 430 26.91 26.14 -12.82
C LYS A 430 27.81 26.49 -11.63
N ILE A 431 27.22 26.61 -10.43
CA ILE A 431 27.93 26.86 -9.17
C ILE A 431 28.78 25.64 -8.78
N ILE A 432 28.23 24.43 -8.88
CA ILE A 432 28.96 23.19 -8.61
C ILE A 432 30.15 23.04 -9.57
N ALA A 433 29.96 23.35 -10.86
CA ALA A 433 31.06 23.34 -11.83
C ALA A 433 32.15 24.38 -11.53
N GLN A 434 31.77 25.59 -11.07
CA GLN A 434 32.73 26.63 -10.66
C GLN A 434 33.47 26.28 -9.36
N GLN A 435 32.78 25.71 -8.37
CA GLN A 435 33.41 25.22 -7.14
C GLN A 435 34.39 24.07 -7.42
N ALA A 436 34.04 23.14 -8.31
CA ALA A 436 34.95 22.08 -8.74
C ALA A 436 36.22 22.63 -9.40
N ALA A 437 36.10 23.70 -10.22
CA ALA A 437 37.25 24.38 -10.80
C ALA A 437 38.10 25.11 -9.74
N GLY A 438 37.49 25.80 -8.78
CA GLY A 438 38.17 26.45 -7.65
C GLY A 438 38.92 25.46 -6.75
N LEU A 439 38.36 24.25 -6.57
CA LEU A 439 38.98 23.18 -5.80
C LEU A 439 40.23 22.63 -6.50
N LYS A 440 40.25 22.58 -7.83
CA LYS A 440 41.43 22.21 -8.63
C LYS A 440 42.55 23.24 -8.50
N VAL A 441 42.22 24.54 -8.53
CA VAL A 441 43.19 25.62 -8.32
C VAL A 441 43.74 25.61 -6.88
N SER A 442 42.87 25.38 -5.88
CA SER A 442 43.27 25.29 -4.48
C SER A 442 44.23 24.12 -4.21
N LYS A 443 44.03 22.97 -4.86
CA LYS A 443 44.98 21.84 -4.82
C LYS A 443 46.36 22.21 -5.39
N ASN A 444 46.40 22.97 -6.48
CA ASN A 444 47.67 23.41 -7.07
C ASN A 444 48.41 24.40 -6.17
N ILE A 445 47.69 25.32 -5.50
CA ILE A 445 48.27 26.25 -4.51
C ILE A 445 48.82 25.48 -3.31
N LEU A 446 48.08 24.49 -2.80
CA LEU A 446 48.53 23.66 -1.68
C LEU A 446 49.84 22.91 -2.02
N ALA A 447 49.94 22.35 -3.23
CA ALA A 447 51.17 21.72 -3.71
C ALA A 447 52.33 22.74 -3.81
N GLY A 448 52.05 23.97 -4.25
CA GLY A 448 53.01 25.07 -4.25
C GLY A 448 53.53 25.42 -2.84
N ILE A 449 52.64 25.52 -1.86
CA ILE A 449 53.00 25.78 -0.45
C ILE A 449 53.88 24.67 0.13
N GLN A 450 53.57 23.41 -0.20
CA GLN A 450 54.37 22.26 0.24
C GLN A 450 55.79 22.31 -0.36
N ASN A 451 55.92 22.65 -1.64
CA ASN A 451 57.22 22.85 -2.28
C ASN A 451 58.00 24.00 -1.66
N LEU A 452 57.35 25.15 -1.39
CA LEU A 452 57.98 26.29 -0.72
C LEU A 452 58.48 25.93 0.68
N THR A 453 57.71 25.15 1.43
CA THR A 453 58.10 24.68 2.77
C THR A 453 59.36 23.80 2.70
N SER A 454 59.46 22.95 1.68
CA SER A 454 60.66 22.14 1.43
C SER A 454 61.88 23.01 1.11
N ILE A 455 61.72 24.01 0.23
CA ILE A 455 62.78 24.96 -0.12
C ILE A 455 63.23 25.76 1.11
N GLN A 456 62.29 26.26 1.93
CA GLN A 456 62.60 27.00 3.15
C GLN A 456 63.43 26.16 4.13
N ASN A 457 63.10 24.88 4.29
CA ASN A 457 63.88 23.97 5.13
C ASN A 457 65.30 23.76 4.57
N ASN A 458 65.44 23.61 3.25
CA ASN A 458 66.75 23.47 2.61
C ASN A 458 67.60 24.74 2.77
N VAL A 459 67.02 25.92 2.57
CA VAL A 459 67.71 27.21 2.78
C VAL A 459 68.13 27.36 4.25
N LYS A 460 67.24 27.05 5.20
CA LYS A 460 67.56 27.09 6.63
C LYS A 460 68.74 26.17 6.97
N ASN A 461 68.74 24.95 6.45
CA ASN A 461 69.82 24.00 6.67
C ASN A 461 71.14 24.49 6.06
N ALA A 462 71.10 25.08 4.86
CA ALA A 462 72.28 25.67 4.23
C ALA A 462 72.83 26.86 5.03
N VAL A 463 71.96 27.73 5.55
CA VAL A 463 72.37 28.86 6.42
C VAL A 463 73.03 28.36 7.70
N ILE A 464 72.44 27.35 8.37
CA ILE A 464 73.04 26.73 9.56
C ILE A 464 74.42 26.14 9.24
N ALA A 465 74.55 25.44 8.11
CA ALA A 465 75.81 24.83 7.69
C ALA A 465 76.91 25.86 7.36
N LEU A 466 76.53 27.08 6.94
CA LEU A 466 77.47 28.17 6.67
C LEU A 466 77.81 29.00 7.91
N GLN A 467 77.03 28.91 8.99
CA GLN A 467 77.18 29.72 10.19
C GLN A 467 78.43 29.35 11.00
N ASP A 468 78.71 28.06 11.20
CA ASP A 468 79.88 27.59 11.95
C ASP A 468 81.23 27.89 11.27
N PRO A 469 81.39 27.65 9.94
CA PRO A 469 82.60 28.03 9.23
C PRO A 469 82.87 29.54 9.27
N LEU A 470 81.81 30.37 9.17
CA LEU A 470 81.95 31.83 9.24
C LEU A 470 82.38 32.29 10.63
N ALA A 471 81.78 31.72 11.68
CA ALA A 471 82.15 32.02 13.06
C ALA A 471 83.61 31.65 13.36
N LYS A 472 84.07 30.51 12.83
CA LYS A 472 85.46 30.09 12.96
C LYS A 472 86.43 31.04 12.24
N LEU A 473 86.10 31.44 11.01
CA LEU A 473 86.89 32.39 10.23
C LEU A 473 86.98 33.77 10.92
N VAL A 474 85.88 34.25 11.51
CA VAL A 474 85.86 35.51 12.25
C VAL A 474 86.77 35.45 13.48
N ASN A 475 86.75 34.35 14.23
CA ASN A 475 87.63 34.16 15.39
C ASN A 475 89.12 34.09 15.00
N GLU A 476 89.44 33.43 13.88
CA GLU A 476 90.82 33.33 13.35
C GLU A 476 91.39 34.68 12.86
N ILE A 477 90.53 35.63 12.46
CA ILE A 477 90.95 36.98 12.02
C ILE A 477 91.07 37.97 13.20
N THR A 478 90.39 37.72 14.32
CA THR A 478 90.30 38.65 15.46
C THR A 478 91.37 38.41 16.52
N LEU A 479 92.04 37.25 16.49
CA LEU A 479 93.25 36.91 17.24
C LEU A 479 94.51 37.25 16.44
#